data_AF-A0A924E429-F1
#
_entry.id   AF-A0A924E429-F1
#
_cell.length_a   1.000
_cell.length_b   1.000
_cell.length_c   1.000
_cell.angle_alpha   90.00
_cell.angle_beta   90.00
_cell.angle_gamma   90.00
#
_symmetry.space_group_name_H-M   'P 1'
#
loop_
_entity.id
_entity.type
_entity.pdbx_description
1 polymer ?
#
loop_
_entity_poly.entity_id
_entity_poly.type
_entity_poly.pdbx_seq_one_letter_code
_entity_poly.pdbx_strand_id
1 'polypeptide(L)'
;MLTWLKNEPAWDFNFLMDVGGIDYLKYPDPQPERFAVAYHLYSLARNHRVRLKVYVGADDPSVPSAMHLWPTADWMEREVWDQFGVTFSGHTNLKRILNHMEFVGHPLRKDYPITKRQELSINDTLMDEMTAKLKAKGMA
;
A
#
# COMPACT_ATOMS: atom_id res chain seq x y z
N MET A 1 -4.55 -15.63 -7.84
CA MET A 1 -5.13 -14.80 -8.93
C MET A 1 -4.09 -13.87 -9.56
N LEU A 2 -3.45 -12.97 -8.80
CA LEU A 2 -2.43 -12.04 -9.33
C LEU A 2 -1.26 -12.76 -10.02
N THR A 3 -0.79 -13.86 -9.44
CA THR A 3 0.26 -14.72 -10.04
C THR A 3 -0.15 -15.27 -11.41
N TRP A 4 -1.42 -15.64 -11.58
CA TRP A 4 -1.95 -16.14 -12.85
C TRP A 4 -2.00 -15.02 -13.90
N LEU A 5 -2.52 -13.83 -13.53
CA LEU A 5 -2.56 -12.66 -14.41
C LEU A 5 -1.15 -12.25 -14.89
N LYS A 6 -0.15 -12.37 -14.02
CA LYS A 6 1.24 -12.06 -14.38
C LYS A 6 1.85 -13.11 -15.31
N ASN A 7 1.71 -14.39 -14.97
CA ASN A 7 2.48 -15.47 -15.61
C ASN A 7 1.80 -16.08 -16.85
N GLU A 8 0.48 -15.92 -16.99
CA GLU A 8 -0.25 -16.46 -18.14
C GLU A 8 0.18 -15.70 -19.40
N PRO A 9 0.74 -16.38 -20.43
CA PRO A 9 1.21 -15.72 -21.64
C PRO A 9 0.12 -14.91 -22.33
N ALA A 10 -1.14 -15.33 -22.18
CA ALA A 10 -2.32 -14.68 -22.73
C ALA A 10 -2.56 -13.25 -22.17
N TRP A 11 -2.07 -12.96 -20.98
CA TRP A 11 -2.32 -11.71 -20.27
C TRP A 11 -1.05 -10.91 -20.06
N ASP A 12 0.04 -11.56 -19.62
CA ASP A 12 1.38 -11.00 -19.52
C ASP A 12 1.41 -9.59 -18.86
N PHE A 13 0.81 -9.48 -17.67
CA PHE A 13 0.74 -8.22 -16.91
C PHE A 13 2.08 -7.89 -16.25
N ASN A 14 3.02 -7.40 -17.05
CA ASN A 14 4.38 -7.09 -16.60
C ASN A 14 4.53 -5.73 -15.91
N PHE A 15 3.54 -4.85 -16.00
CA PHE A 15 3.61 -3.51 -15.43
C PHE A 15 2.50 -3.30 -14.39
N LEU A 16 2.91 -3.12 -13.13
CA LEU A 16 2.04 -2.63 -12.07
C LEU A 16 2.06 -1.10 -12.09
N MET A 17 0.94 -0.50 -12.49
CA MET A 17 0.82 0.95 -12.62
C MET A 17 0.61 1.64 -11.27
N ASP A 18 -0.27 1.07 -10.44
CA ASP A 18 -0.74 1.71 -9.22
C ASP A 18 -1.42 0.70 -8.29
N VAL A 19 -1.29 0.90 -6.98
CA VAL A 19 -2.04 0.21 -5.93
C VAL A 19 -2.64 1.26 -5.01
N GLY A 20 -3.96 1.35 -5.00
CA GLY A 20 -4.68 2.38 -4.25
C GLY A 20 -5.68 1.78 -3.28
N GLY A 21 -5.77 2.39 -2.09
CA GLY A 21 -6.83 2.09 -1.12
C GLY A 21 -8.09 2.90 -1.43
N ILE A 22 -9.25 2.33 -1.14
CA ILE A 22 -10.56 2.96 -1.29
C ILE A 22 -11.33 2.73 0.01
N ASP A 23 -11.88 3.81 0.58
CA ASP A 23 -12.80 3.75 1.72
C ASP A 23 -14.21 4.13 1.25
N TYR A 24 -15.12 3.17 1.32
CA TYR A 24 -16.50 3.27 0.88
C TYR A 24 -17.48 3.71 1.99
N LEU A 25 -17.01 4.09 3.18
CA LEU A 25 -17.88 4.47 4.31
C LEU A 25 -18.95 5.52 3.97
N LYS A 26 -18.66 6.47 3.07
CA LYS A 26 -19.60 7.53 2.63
C LYS A 26 -20.04 7.38 1.18
N TYR A 27 -19.85 6.19 0.59
CA TYR A 27 -20.21 5.94 -0.81
C TYR A 27 -21.73 5.74 -0.94
N PRO A 28 -22.39 6.32 -1.95
CA PRO A 28 -23.85 6.28 -2.06
C PRO A 28 -24.39 4.87 -2.37
N ASP A 29 -23.63 4.07 -3.13
CA ASP A 29 -24.04 2.71 -3.47
C ASP A 29 -23.48 1.68 -2.48
N PRO A 30 -24.24 0.62 -2.14
CA PRO A 30 -23.74 -0.43 -1.27
C PRO A 30 -22.55 -1.14 -1.91
N GLN A 31 -21.47 -1.27 -1.14
CA GLN A 31 -20.30 -2.05 -1.52
C GLN A 31 -20.18 -3.29 -0.62
N PRO A 32 -19.54 -4.37 -1.10
CA PRO A 32 -19.36 -5.59 -0.32
C PRO A 32 -18.68 -5.35 1.02
N GLU A 33 -17.72 -4.43 1.07
CA GLU A 33 -16.94 -4.11 2.27
C GLU A 33 -16.60 -2.62 2.35
N ARG A 34 -16.21 -2.16 3.55
CA ARG A 34 -15.79 -0.78 3.78
C ARG A 34 -14.54 -0.42 2.98
N PHE A 35 -13.51 -1.27 3.01
CA PHE A 35 -12.25 -0.99 2.34
C PHE A 35 -12.13 -1.81 1.06
N ALA A 36 -11.44 -1.25 0.07
CA ALA A 36 -10.96 -2.03 -1.06
C ALA A 36 -9.55 -1.59 -1.46
N VAL A 37 -8.75 -2.55 -1.90
CA VAL A 37 -7.45 -2.31 -2.53
C VAL A 37 -7.60 -2.52 -4.04
N ALA A 38 -7.31 -1.49 -4.82
CA ALA A 38 -7.38 -1.52 -6.26
C ALA A 38 -5.97 -1.63 -6.86
N TYR A 39 -5.73 -2.70 -7.60
CA TYR A 39 -4.51 -2.94 -8.37
C TYR A 39 -4.76 -2.56 -9.83
N HIS A 40 -3.97 -1.63 -10.35
CA HIS A 40 -3.97 -1.24 -11.75
C HIS A 40 -2.84 -1.95 -12.48
N LEU A 41 -3.20 -2.92 -13.33
CA LEU A 41 -2.26 -3.74 -14.08
C LEU A 41 -2.29 -3.34 -15.56
N TYR A 42 -1.12 -3.38 -16.18
CA TYR A 42 -0.95 -3.11 -17.60
C TYR A 42 0.01 -4.12 -18.24
N SER A 43 -0.37 -4.63 -19.41
CA SER A 43 0.48 -5.47 -20.24
C SER A 43 1.09 -4.62 -21.35
N LEU A 44 2.41 -4.46 -21.33
CA LEU A 44 3.14 -3.71 -22.35
C LEU A 44 3.10 -4.42 -23.71
N ALA A 45 3.21 -5.75 -23.72
CA ALA A 45 3.24 -6.54 -24.95
C ALA A 45 1.88 -6.60 -25.65
N ARG A 46 0.79 -6.67 -24.86
CA ARG A 46 -0.57 -6.84 -25.38
C ARG A 46 -1.42 -5.57 -25.36
N ASN A 47 -0.92 -4.50 -24.74
CA ASN A 47 -1.64 -3.24 -24.54
C ASN A 47 -2.99 -3.43 -23.81
N HIS A 48 -3.04 -4.39 -22.88
CA HIS A 48 -4.23 -4.65 -22.06
C HIS A 48 -4.13 -3.90 -20.74
N ARG A 49 -5.27 -3.36 -20.28
CA ARG A 49 -5.39 -2.70 -18.97
C ARG A 49 -6.49 -3.33 -18.16
N VAL A 50 -6.16 -3.78 -16.95
CA VAL A 50 -7.11 -4.37 -16.01
C VAL A 50 -7.00 -3.68 -14.66
N ARG A 51 -8.15 -3.49 -14.01
CA ARG A 51 -8.23 -3.04 -12.62
C ARG A 51 -8.82 -4.17 -11.79
N LEU A 52 -8.05 -4.68 -10.84
CA LEU A 52 -8.50 -5.69 -9.91
C LEU A 52 -8.80 -5.02 -8.57
N LYS A 53 -10.02 -5.16 -8.07
CA LYS A 53 -10.42 -4.65 -6.76
C LYS A 53 -10.56 -5.82 -5.79
N VAL A 54 -9.88 -5.73 -4.65
CA VAL A 54 -10.01 -6.66 -3.53
C VAL A 54 -10.75 -5.94 -2.43
N TYR A 55 -11.92 -6.45 -2.04
CA TYR A 55 -12.70 -5.92 -0.94
C TYR A 55 -12.18 -6.51 0.37
N VAL A 56 -12.05 -5.67 1.40
CA VAL A 56 -11.45 -6.03 2.69
C VAL A 56 -12.31 -5.49 3.83
N GLY A 57 -12.61 -6.35 4.79
CA GLY A 57 -13.42 -6.03 5.97
C GLY A 57 -12.80 -4.96 6.86
N ALA A 58 -13.64 -4.34 7.69
CA ALA A 58 -13.24 -3.23 8.55
C ALA A 58 -12.51 -3.66 9.83
N ASP A 59 -12.77 -4.89 10.33
CA ASP A 59 -12.28 -5.34 11.64
C ASP A 59 -10.80 -5.75 11.62
N ASP A 60 -10.37 -6.44 10.57
CA ASP A 60 -8.97 -6.80 10.33
C ASP A 60 -8.63 -6.67 8.84
N PRO A 61 -8.36 -5.44 8.36
CA PRO A 61 -8.09 -5.22 6.95
C PRO A 61 -6.71 -5.76 6.59
N SER A 62 -6.65 -7.00 6.11
CA SER A 62 -5.41 -7.68 5.69
C SER A 62 -5.50 -8.23 4.27
N VAL A 63 -4.46 -8.02 3.47
CA VAL A 63 -4.34 -8.49 2.08
C VAL A 63 -2.96 -9.11 1.87
N PRO A 64 -2.80 -10.17 1.06
CA PRO A 64 -1.48 -10.65 0.66
C PRO A 64 -0.70 -9.60 -0.15
N SER A 65 0.56 -9.36 0.22
CA SER A 65 1.45 -8.46 -0.52
C SER A 65 1.73 -8.98 -1.92
N ALA A 66 1.67 -8.09 -2.92
CA ALA A 66 2.04 -8.32 -4.30
C ALA A 66 3.52 -7.98 -4.59
N MET A 67 4.31 -7.57 -3.58
CA MET A 67 5.74 -7.26 -3.69
C MET A 67 6.55 -8.40 -4.33
N HIS A 68 6.21 -9.65 -4.03
CA HIS A 68 6.87 -10.84 -4.59
C HIS A 68 6.63 -11.01 -6.11
N LEU A 69 5.57 -10.39 -6.65
CA LEU A 69 5.25 -10.40 -8.07
C LEU A 69 5.81 -9.16 -8.77
N TRP A 70 5.57 -7.98 -8.21
CA TRP A 70 6.07 -6.71 -8.72
C TRP A 70 6.80 -5.97 -7.60
N PRO A 71 8.12 -5.78 -7.71
CA PRO A 71 8.90 -5.06 -6.70
C PRO A 71 8.43 -3.61 -6.48
N THR A 72 7.77 -3.00 -7.47
CA THR A 72 7.19 -1.65 -7.36
C THR A 72 6.04 -1.58 -6.36
N ALA A 73 5.42 -2.70 -6.00
CA ALA A 73 4.33 -2.75 -5.04
C ALA A 73 4.76 -2.36 -3.62
N ASP A 74 6.06 -2.49 -3.27
CA ASP A 74 6.60 -2.16 -1.94
C ASP A 74 6.18 -0.74 -1.48
N TRP A 75 6.33 0.25 -2.36
CA TRP A 75 6.02 1.64 -2.01
C TRP A 75 4.52 1.91 -1.96
N MET A 76 3.78 1.35 -2.93
CA MET A 76 2.33 1.58 -3.04
C MET A 76 1.57 0.86 -1.91
N GLU A 77 1.99 -0.33 -1.51
CA GLU A 77 1.40 -1.06 -0.37
C GLU A 77 1.66 -0.32 0.95
N ARG A 78 2.86 0.24 1.13
CA ARG A 78 3.16 1.10 2.28
C ARG A 78 2.30 2.36 2.31
N GLU A 79 2.05 2.97 1.17
CA GLU A 79 1.15 4.12 1.06
C GLU A 79 -0.28 3.74 1.49
N VAL A 80 -0.81 2.63 0.98
CA VAL A 80 -2.15 2.16 1.35
C VAL A 80 -2.24 1.84 2.85
N TRP A 81 -1.21 1.24 3.43
CA TRP A 81 -1.15 1.02 4.87
C TRP A 81 -1.09 2.34 5.65
N ASP A 82 -0.26 3.30 5.24
CA ASP A 82 -0.10 4.57 5.95
C ASP A 82 -1.39 5.42 5.90
N GLN A 83 -2.07 5.43 4.74
CA GLN A 83 -3.23 6.28 4.49
C GLN A 83 -4.58 5.67 4.87
N PHE A 84 -4.73 4.34 4.75
CA PHE A 84 -5.98 3.61 5.01
C PHE A 84 -5.85 2.55 6.10
N GLY A 85 -4.65 2.18 6.53
CA GLY A 85 -4.44 1.18 7.57
C GLY A 85 -4.76 -0.25 7.17
N VAL A 86 -4.73 -0.54 5.87
CA VAL A 86 -4.80 -1.92 5.37
C VAL A 86 -3.43 -2.56 5.51
N THR A 87 -3.35 -3.70 6.18
CA THR A 87 -2.11 -4.45 6.39
C THR A 87 -1.83 -5.37 5.22
N PHE A 88 -0.54 -5.55 4.89
CA PHE A 88 -0.10 -6.42 3.81
C PHE A 88 0.72 -7.59 4.37
N SER A 89 0.16 -8.80 4.31
CA SER A 89 0.84 -10.01 4.78
C SER A 89 1.95 -10.42 3.80
N GLY A 90 3.15 -10.67 4.35
CA GLY A 90 4.35 -11.00 3.55
C GLY A 90 5.16 -9.79 3.08
N HIS A 91 4.78 -8.57 3.43
CA HIS A 91 5.56 -7.37 3.16
C HIS A 91 6.79 -7.29 4.09
N THR A 92 7.98 -7.01 3.55
CA THR A 92 9.23 -7.03 4.33
C THR A 92 9.46 -5.77 5.18
N ASN A 93 9.03 -4.60 4.69
CA ASN A 93 9.23 -3.32 5.38
C ASN A 93 7.96 -2.44 5.41
N LEU A 94 6.94 -2.85 6.15
CA LEU A 94 5.70 -2.08 6.27
C LEU A 94 5.86 -0.97 7.33
N LYS A 95 6.29 0.21 6.87
CA LYS A 95 6.47 1.41 7.71
C LYS A 95 5.87 2.64 7.04
N ARG A 96 5.63 3.70 7.84
CA ARG A 96 5.06 4.98 7.34
C ARG A 96 5.95 5.56 6.25
N ILE A 97 5.34 6.25 5.30
CA ILE A 97 6.06 6.80 4.14
C ILE A 97 5.63 8.24 3.84
N LEU A 98 4.36 8.58 4.04
CA LEU A 98 3.84 9.93 3.81
C LEU A 98 3.66 10.70 5.13
N ASN A 99 3.21 10.00 6.17
CA ASN A 99 3.01 10.62 7.49
C ASN A 99 4.29 10.54 8.34
N HIS A 100 4.40 11.49 9.28
CA HIS A 100 5.48 11.50 10.26
C HIS A 100 5.34 10.33 11.27
N MET A 101 6.44 9.97 11.94
CA MET A 101 6.49 8.80 12.83
C MET A 101 5.50 8.87 14.00
N GLU A 102 5.25 10.06 14.54
CA GLU A 102 4.32 10.28 15.66
C GLU A 102 2.84 10.35 15.24
N PHE A 103 2.55 10.26 13.93
CA PHE A 103 1.18 10.40 13.45
C PHE A 103 0.32 9.23 13.93
N VAL A 104 -0.79 9.53 14.60
CA VAL A 104 -1.76 8.54 15.08
C VAL A 104 -2.98 8.51 14.17
N GLY A 105 -3.22 7.35 13.56
CA GLY A 105 -4.35 7.08 12.66
C GLY A 105 -3.97 7.06 11.18
N HIS A 106 -4.99 7.24 10.33
CA HIS A 106 -4.95 7.08 8.88
C HIS A 106 -5.79 8.19 8.21
N PRO A 107 -5.16 9.17 7.54
CA PRO A 107 -5.80 10.43 7.16
C PRO A 107 -6.81 10.32 6.00
N LEU A 108 -6.68 9.35 5.09
CA LEU A 108 -7.61 9.20 3.96
C LEU A 108 -8.87 8.41 4.30
N ARG A 109 -8.96 7.84 5.51
CA ARG A 109 -10.21 7.24 5.99
C ARG A 109 -11.28 8.32 6.16
N LYS A 110 -12.52 8.01 5.79
CA LYS A 110 -13.61 8.99 5.75
C LYS A 110 -14.17 9.36 7.12
N ASP A 111 -13.76 8.65 8.17
CA ASP A 111 -13.99 8.94 9.58
C ASP A 111 -12.92 9.87 10.18
N TYR A 112 -11.77 10.05 9.53
CA TYR A 112 -10.72 10.94 10.02
C TYR A 112 -11.11 12.43 9.80
N PRO A 113 -11.01 13.31 10.82
CA PRO A 113 -11.37 14.71 10.65
C PRO A 113 -10.35 15.46 9.79
N ILE A 114 -10.83 16.13 8.74
CA ILE A 114 -10.00 16.88 7.78
C ILE A 114 -9.15 17.97 8.46
N THR A 115 -9.66 18.58 9.53
CA THR A 115 -8.99 19.66 10.26
C THR A 115 -8.08 19.18 11.38
N LYS A 116 -8.02 17.87 11.65
CA LYS A 116 -7.18 17.31 12.71
C LYS A 116 -5.71 17.37 12.31
N ARG A 117 -5.01 18.36 12.86
CA ARG A 117 -3.55 18.48 12.80
C ARG A 117 -2.92 17.74 13.98
N GLN A 118 -1.74 17.18 13.75
CA GLN A 118 -0.91 16.55 14.76
C GLN A 118 0.44 17.24 14.72
N GLU A 119 0.97 17.54 15.89
CA GLU A 119 2.28 18.17 16.04
C GLU A 119 3.36 17.10 15.99
N LEU A 120 4.51 17.47 15.43
CA LEU A 120 5.70 16.63 15.43
C LEU A 120 6.65 17.19 16.49
N SER A 121 6.85 16.42 17.57
CA SER A 121 7.71 16.83 18.68
C SER A 121 9.17 16.41 18.49
N ILE A 122 9.41 15.33 17.73
CA ILE A 122 10.73 14.77 17.48
C ILE A 122 11.01 14.75 15.98
N ASN A 123 12.20 15.21 15.57
CA ASN A 123 12.63 15.14 14.18
C ASN A 123 12.96 13.69 13.77
N ASP A 124 12.48 13.29 12.59
CA ASP A 124 12.90 12.04 11.95
C ASP A 124 14.30 12.21 11.36
N THR A 125 15.31 11.69 12.05
CA THR A 125 16.70 11.87 11.63
C THR A 125 17.17 10.80 10.64
N LEU A 126 16.37 9.76 10.34
CA LEU A 126 16.75 8.60 9.50
C LEU A 126 18.08 7.92 9.88
N MET A 127 18.67 8.29 11.02
CA MET A 127 20.02 7.88 11.42
C MET A 127 20.08 6.41 11.75
N ASP A 128 19.01 5.82 12.26
CA ASP A 128 18.95 4.39 12.63
C ASP A 128 19.15 3.49 11.40
N GLU A 129 18.46 3.80 10.29
CA GLU A 129 18.58 3.03 9.05
C GLU A 129 19.93 3.22 8.36
N MET A 130 20.43 4.46 8.39
CA MET A 130 21.75 4.77 7.85
C MET A 130 22.84 4.05 8.63
N THR A 131 22.77 4.07 9.96
CA THR A 131 23.74 3.42 10.84
C THR A 131 23.72 1.91 10.68
N ALA A 132 22.54 1.30 10.58
CA ALA A 132 22.40 -0.13 10.29
C ALA A 132 23.04 -0.51 8.94
N LYS A 133 22.83 0.30 7.89
CA LYS A 133 23.46 0.09 6.57
C LYS A 133 24.97 0.30 6.59
N LEU A 134 25.48 1.28 7.33
CA LEU A 134 26.91 1.53 7.49
C LEU A 134 27.60 0.37 8.22
N LYS A 135 26.98 -0.13 9.30
CA LYS A 135 27.45 -1.30 10.04
C LYS A 135 27.48 -2.56 9.18
N ALA A 136 26.43 -2.80 8.38
CA ALA A 136 26.39 -3.92 7.44
C ALA A 136 27.48 -3.85 6.36
N LYS A 137 27.97 -2.65 6.03
CA LYS A 137 29.06 -2.42 5.08
C LYS A 137 30.44 -2.31 5.74
N GLY A 138 30.56 -2.48 7.06
CA GLY A 138 31.83 -2.37 7.79
C GLY A 138 32.41 -0.96 7.82
N MET A 139 31.58 0.08 7.63
CA MET A 139 31.98 1.49 7.58
C MET A 139 31.58 2.27 8.84
N ALA A 140 31.24 1.57 9.93
CA ALA A 140 30.80 2.13 11.21
C ALA A 140 31.70 1.65 12.35
#